data_AF-A0A3N6NS39-F1
#
_entry.id   AF-A0A3N6NS39-F1
#
_cell.length_a   1.000
_cell.length_b   1.000
_cell.length_c   1.000
_cell.angle_alpha   90.00
_cell.angle_beta   90.00
_cell.angle_gamma   90.00
#
_symmetry.space_group_name_H-M   'P 1'
#
loop_
_entity.id
_entity.type
_entity.pdbx_description
1 polymer ?
#
loop_
_entity_poly.entity_id
_entity_poly.type
_entity_poly.pdbx_seq_one_letter_code
_entity_poly.pdbx_strand_id
1 'polypeptide(L)'
;MSDKALWRAVIQQAITDATQPLSTKRRAVRLDQMRTREWLTEPNSDFEDVCSLAELDPIKVRKHVLPLIAEATKNDQPMPERTPQRRVRFSARHTPGVAQNPQEIVRDRCPRPAQDSSKLGIF
;
A
#
# COMPACT_ATOMS: atom_id res chain seq x y z
N MET A 1 -24.58 -1.61 12.23
CA MET A 1 -24.01 -1.69 10.87
C MET A 1 -23.46 -3.09 10.73
N SER A 2 -23.95 -3.91 9.81
CA SER A 2 -23.59 -5.33 9.75
C SER A 2 -22.22 -5.53 9.09
N ASP A 3 -21.34 -6.29 9.75
CA ASP A 3 -19.98 -6.58 9.28
C ASP A 3 -19.95 -7.20 7.87
N LYS A 4 -21.04 -7.88 7.46
CA LYS A 4 -21.25 -8.40 6.12
C LYS A 4 -21.08 -7.35 5.02
N ALA A 5 -21.62 -6.14 5.25
CA ALA A 5 -21.54 -5.06 4.26
C ALA A 5 -20.09 -4.59 4.07
N LEU A 6 -19.32 -4.56 5.16
CA LEU A 6 -17.89 -4.26 5.12
C LEU A 6 -17.14 -5.32 4.31
N TRP A 7 -17.35 -6.61 4.62
CA TRP A 7 -16.65 -7.69 3.90
C TRP A 7 -17.02 -7.77 2.42
N ARG A 8 -18.27 -7.46 2.06
CA ARG A 8 -18.67 -7.30 0.65
C ARG A 8 -17.95 -6.15 -0.03
N ALA A 9 -17.78 -5.01 0.64
CA ALA A 9 -17.02 -3.88 0.12
C ALA A 9 -15.54 -4.25 -0.10
N VAL A 10 -14.94 -5.02 0.81
CA VAL A 10 -13.57 -5.54 0.65
C VAL A 10 -13.44 -6.41 -0.59
N ILE A 11 -14.36 -7.36 -0.79
CA ILE A 11 -14.37 -8.23 -1.97
C ILE A 11 -14.58 -7.41 -3.24
N GLN A 12 -15.52 -6.46 -3.24
CA GLN A 12 -15.77 -5.59 -4.39
C GLN A 12 -14.55 -4.74 -4.76
N GLN A 13 -13.85 -4.20 -3.75
CA GLN A 13 -12.60 -3.47 -3.95
C GLN A 13 -11.53 -4.37 -4.55
N ALA A 14 -11.34 -5.58 -4.01
CA ALA A 14 -10.38 -6.54 -4.52
C ALA A 14 -10.67 -6.94 -5.99
N ILE A 15 -11.94 -7.16 -6.34
CA ILE A 15 -12.34 -7.44 -7.73
C ILE A 15 -12.00 -6.24 -8.62
N THR A 16 -12.29 -5.03 -8.17
CA THR A 16 -11.98 -3.80 -8.92
C THR A 16 -10.47 -3.66 -9.16
N ASP A 17 -9.65 -3.88 -8.13
CA ASP A 17 -8.20 -3.76 -8.22
C ASP A 17 -7.59 -4.85 -9.12
N ALA A 18 -8.12 -6.07 -9.08
CA ALA A 18 -7.63 -7.18 -9.90
C ALA A 18 -8.06 -7.10 -11.38
N THR A 19 -9.22 -6.52 -11.66
CA THR A 19 -9.79 -6.43 -13.04
C THR A 19 -9.37 -5.16 -13.78
N GLN A 20 -8.78 -4.18 -13.10
CA GLN A 20 -8.17 -3.05 -13.77
C GLN A 20 -6.84 -3.44 -14.44
N PRO A 21 -6.50 -2.79 -15.58
CA PRO A 21 -5.16 -2.89 -16.16
C PRO A 21 -4.09 -2.46 -15.14
N LEU A 22 -2.95 -3.15 -15.15
CA LEU A 22 -1.86 -2.87 -14.23
C LEU A 22 -1.35 -1.44 -14.37
N SER A 23 -1.16 -0.77 -13.23
CA SER A 23 -0.68 0.61 -13.18
C SER A 23 0.69 0.75 -13.83
N THR A 24 0.83 1.73 -14.72
CA THR A 24 2.10 2.13 -15.33
C THR A 24 2.75 3.32 -14.62
N LYS A 25 1.98 4.04 -13.80
CA LYS A 25 2.40 5.29 -13.15
C LYS A 25 2.99 5.07 -11.77
N ARG A 26 2.41 4.15 -11.00
CA ARG A 26 2.80 3.92 -9.59
C ARG A 26 3.13 2.46 -9.37
N ARG A 27 4.41 2.18 -9.11
CA ARG A 27 4.90 0.81 -8.87
C ARG A 27 4.23 0.13 -7.67
N ALA A 28 3.98 0.87 -6.58
CA ALA A 28 3.29 0.33 -5.41
C ALA A 28 1.89 -0.18 -5.78
N VAL A 29 1.08 0.66 -6.43
CA VAL A 29 -0.26 0.29 -6.91
C VAL A 29 -0.22 -0.94 -7.81
N ARG A 30 0.76 -1.01 -8.73
CA ARG A 30 0.92 -2.20 -9.58
C ARG A 30 1.16 -3.47 -8.77
N LEU A 31 2.04 -3.41 -7.77
CA LEU A 31 2.33 -4.56 -6.92
C LEU A 31 1.10 -4.98 -6.11
N ASP A 32 0.33 -4.02 -5.61
CA ASP A 32 -0.91 -4.30 -4.89
C ASP A 32 -1.93 -4.98 -5.81
N GLN A 33 -2.12 -4.49 -7.05
CA GLN A 33 -2.99 -5.14 -8.04
C GLN A 33 -2.55 -6.58 -8.35
N MET A 34 -1.23 -6.82 -8.48
CA MET A 34 -0.70 -8.17 -8.70
C MET A 34 -0.99 -9.10 -7.52
N ARG A 35 -0.73 -8.65 -6.29
CA ARG A 35 -1.05 -9.40 -5.06
C ARG A 35 -2.54 -9.67 -4.93
N THR A 36 -3.39 -8.71 -5.32
CA THR A 36 -4.85 -8.91 -5.30
C THR A 36 -5.29 -9.95 -6.33
N ARG A 37 -4.66 -9.99 -7.52
CA ARG A 37 -4.90 -11.06 -8.49
C ARG A 37 -4.51 -12.42 -7.90
N GLU A 38 -3.30 -12.54 -7.35
CA GLU A 38 -2.83 -13.77 -6.68
C GLU A 38 -3.81 -14.21 -5.58
N TRP A 39 -4.23 -13.28 -4.72
CA TRP A 39 -5.19 -13.53 -3.63
C TRP A 39 -6.55 -14.06 -4.12
N LEU A 40 -7.02 -13.62 -5.29
CA LEU A 40 -8.29 -14.08 -5.88
C LEU A 40 -8.14 -15.38 -6.67
N THR A 41 -7.00 -15.60 -7.33
CA THR A 41 -6.80 -16.76 -8.21
C THR A 41 -6.28 -17.99 -7.50
N GLU A 42 -5.41 -17.82 -6.51
CA GLU A 42 -4.81 -18.93 -5.78
C GLU A 42 -5.74 -19.43 -4.67
N PRO A 43 -5.70 -20.74 -4.35
CA PRO A 43 -6.39 -21.27 -3.19
C PRO A 43 -5.77 -20.70 -1.90
N ASN A 44 -6.52 -19.84 -1.21
CA ASN A 44 -6.11 -19.18 0.03
C ASN A 44 -7.23 -19.26 1.07
N SER A 45 -6.90 -19.69 2.30
CA SER A 45 -7.81 -19.73 3.45
C SER A 45 -8.37 -18.35 3.81
N ASP A 46 -7.54 -17.31 3.74
CA ASP A 46 -7.96 -15.95 4.09
C ASP A 46 -9.09 -15.46 3.16
N PHE A 47 -9.02 -15.84 1.88
CA PHE A 47 -10.06 -15.51 0.92
C PHE A 47 -11.37 -16.26 1.21
N GLU A 48 -11.27 -17.53 1.60
CA GLU A 48 -12.43 -18.34 1.99
C GLU A 48 -13.10 -17.79 3.25
N ASP A 49 -12.30 -17.37 4.24
CA ASP A 49 -12.78 -16.73 5.47
C ASP A 49 -13.49 -15.42 5.17
N VAL A 50 -12.90 -14.55 4.35
CA VAL A 50 -13.52 -13.27 3.94
C VAL A 50 -14.82 -13.52 3.15
N CYS A 51 -14.86 -14.52 2.28
CA CYS A 51 -16.07 -14.91 1.57
C CYS A 51 -17.15 -15.43 2.51
N SER A 52 -16.78 -16.25 3.50
CA SER A 52 -17.67 -16.76 4.55
C SER A 52 -18.28 -15.61 5.36
N LEU A 53 -17.46 -14.63 5.79
CA LEU A 53 -17.90 -13.44 6.51
C LEU A 53 -18.82 -12.53 5.68
N ALA A 54 -18.69 -12.55 4.35
CA ALA A 54 -19.54 -11.83 3.41
C ALA A 54 -20.83 -12.59 3.00
N GLU A 55 -20.97 -13.86 3.43
CA GLU A 55 -21.99 -14.82 2.97
C GLU A 55 -21.97 -15.03 1.44
N LEU A 56 -20.78 -15.14 0.87
CA LEU A 56 -20.55 -15.40 -0.54
C LEU A 56 -19.90 -16.76 -0.73
N ASP A 57 -20.23 -17.40 -1.85
CA ASP A 57 -19.62 -18.66 -2.26
C ASP A 57 -18.28 -18.36 -2.99
N PRO A 58 -17.13 -18.76 -2.42
CA PRO A 58 -15.81 -18.45 -2.98
C PRO A 58 -15.65 -19.04 -4.40
N ILE A 59 -16.27 -20.19 -4.69
CA ILE A 59 -16.17 -20.84 -6.00
C ILE A 59 -16.89 -20.00 -7.06
N LYS A 60 -18.07 -19.47 -6.74
CA LYS A 60 -18.83 -18.60 -7.65
C LYS A 60 -18.10 -17.29 -7.90
N VAL A 61 -17.51 -16.69 -6.86
CA VAL A 61 -16.72 -15.46 -6.99
C VAL A 61 -15.53 -15.71 -7.92
N ARG A 62 -14.73 -16.76 -7.69
CA ARG A 62 -13.59 -17.09 -8.57
C ARG A 62 -14.03 -17.35 -10.01
N LYS A 63 -15.08 -18.14 -10.21
CA LYS A 63 -15.61 -18.45 -11.55
C LYS A 63 -16.00 -17.18 -12.32
N HIS A 64 -16.52 -16.17 -11.64
CA HIS A 64 -16.89 -14.89 -12.24
C HIS A 64 -15.68 -14.00 -12.52
N VAL A 65 -14.72 -13.96 -11.60
CA VAL A 65 -13.61 -13.00 -11.63
C VAL A 65 -12.46 -13.46 -12.53
N LEU A 66 -12.21 -14.77 -12.63
CA LEU A 66 -11.17 -15.35 -13.48
C LEU A 66 -11.19 -14.86 -14.95
N PRO A 67 -12.33 -14.87 -15.68
CA PRO A 67 -12.35 -14.37 -17.05
C PRO A 67 -12.04 -12.87 -17.12
N LEU A 68 -12.47 -12.07 -16.14
CA LEU A 68 -12.21 -10.63 -16.08
C LEU A 68 -10.73 -10.33 -15.83
N ILE A 69 -10.07 -11.08 -14.93
CA ILE A 69 -8.63 -10.97 -14.71
C ILE A 69 -7.85 -11.37 -15.97
N ALA A 70 -8.27 -12.43 -16.66
CA ALA A 70 -7.64 -12.87 -17.90
C ALA A 70 -7.72 -11.80 -19.00
N GLU A 71 -8.85 -11.10 -19.10
CA GLU A 71 -9.02 -9.95 -20.01
C GLU A 71 -8.14 -8.77 -19.61
N ALA A 72 -8.11 -8.41 -18.33
CA ALA A 72 -7.25 -7.34 -17.81
C ALA A 72 -5.77 -7.62 -18.10
N THR A 73 -5.35 -8.87 -17.91
CA THR A 73 -3.96 -9.32 -18.14
C THR A 73 -3.53 -9.13 -19.60
N LYS A 74 -4.43 -9.31 -20.57
CA LYS A 74 -4.12 -9.05 -21.99
C LYS A 74 -3.85 -7.57 -22.28
N ASN A 75 -4.46 -6.68 -21.49
CA ASN A 75 -4.34 -5.23 -21.64
C ASN A 75 -3.21 -4.63 -20.80
N ASP A 76 -2.51 -5.44 -20.00
CA ASP A 76 -1.46 -4.97 -19.12
C ASP A 76 -0.28 -4.42 -19.92
N GLN A 77 0.03 -3.16 -19.69
CA GLN A 77 1.21 -2.53 -20.26
C GLN A 77 2.44 -2.85 -19.40
N PRO A 78 3.63 -3.01 -20.01
CA PRO A 78 4.87 -3.14 -19.27
C PRO A 78 5.14 -1.87 -18.46
N MET A 79 5.85 -2.03 -17.34
CA MET A 79 6.32 -0.86 -16.58
C MET A 79 7.29 -0.06 -17.47
N PRO A 80 7.12 1.27 -17.61
CA PRO A 80 8.08 2.07 -18.35
C PRO A 80 9.46 1.95 -17.68
N GLU A 81 10.50 1.80 -18.51
CA GLU A 81 11.86 1.71 -18.03
C GLU A 81 12.22 3.02 -17.30
N ARG A 82 12.76 2.89 -16.08
CA ARG A 82 13.22 4.06 -15.34
C ARG A 82 14.43 4.61 -16.08
N THR A 83 14.27 5.71 -16.80
CA THR A 83 15.42 6.44 -17.30
C THR A 83 16.30 6.79 -16.10
N PRO A 84 17.62 6.49 -16.15
CA PRO A 84 18.50 6.80 -15.06
C PRO A 84 18.43 8.30 -14.84
N GLN A 85 17.84 8.71 -13.70
CA GLN A 85 17.83 10.11 -13.33
C GLN A 85 19.29 10.53 -13.26
N ARG A 86 19.70 11.39 -14.20
CA ARG A 86 21.03 11.97 -14.24
C ARG A 86 21.24 12.58 -12.86
N ARG A 87 22.04 11.92 -12.02
CA ARG A 87 22.37 12.43 -10.70
C ARG A 87 22.91 13.83 -10.94
N VAL A 88 22.09 14.84 -10.64
CA VAL A 88 22.56 16.21 -10.59
C VAL A 88 23.58 16.16 -9.49
N ARG A 89 24.86 16.10 -9.87
CA ARG A 89 25.96 16.22 -8.94
C ARG A 89 25.75 17.61 -8.36
N PHE A 90 25.16 17.69 -7.17
CA PHE A 90 25.23 18.88 -6.34
C PHE A 90 26.72 19.13 -6.17
N SER A 91 27.26 20.03 -6.98
CA SER A 91 28.62 20.48 -6.86
C SER A 91 28.67 21.25 -5.56
N ALA A 92 29.24 20.64 -4.52
CA ALA A 92 29.48 21.26 -3.22
C ALA A 92 30.51 22.40 -3.28
N ARG A 93 30.72 23.05 -4.44
CA ARG A 93 31.80 24.02 -4.68
C ARG A 93 31.37 25.49 -4.68
N HIS A 94 30.11 25.83 -4.41
CA HIS A 94 29.73 27.24 -4.23
C HIS A 94 28.62 27.41 -3.19
N THR A 95 28.98 27.34 -1.91
CA THR A 95 28.44 28.26 -0.91
C THR A 95 29.59 29.20 -0.53
N PRO A 96 29.65 30.43 -1.08
CA PRO A 96 30.58 31.43 -0.61
C PRO A 96 30.12 31.89 0.79
N GLY A 97 30.96 31.64 1.79
CA GLY A 97 30.97 32.40 3.04
C GLY A 97 29.90 32.07 4.07
N VAL A 98 30.21 31.12 4.98
CA VAL A 98 30.04 31.32 6.42
C VAL A 98 31.17 30.55 7.12
N ALA A 99 32.34 31.17 7.20
CA ALA A 99 33.32 30.85 8.22
C ALA A 99 33.13 31.85 9.37
N GLN A 100 33.37 31.38 10.61
CA GLN A 100 33.10 31.97 11.94
C GLN A 100 31.81 31.39 12.53
N ASN A 101 31.78 30.64 13.64
CA ASN A 101 32.67 30.60 14.81
C ASN A 101 32.29 29.34 15.63
N PRO A 102 33.22 28.48 16.12
CA PRO A 102 32.85 27.35 16.98
C PRO A 102 33.08 27.70 18.45
N GLN A 103 32.29 28.60 19.01
CA GLN A 103 32.10 28.71 20.46
C GLN A 103 30.65 29.05 20.77
N GLU A 104 30.09 28.29 21.73
CA GLU A 104 28.73 28.39 22.28
C GLU A 104 27.65 27.90 21.30
N ILE A 105 26.76 26.95 21.61
CA ILE A 105 25.92 26.89 22.80
C ILE A 105 25.63 25.42 23.15
N VAL A 106 25.91 25.16 24.42
CA VAL A 106 25.52 24.01 25.22
C VAL A 106 23.99 23.96 25.34
N ARG A 107 23.42 22.76 25.17
CA ARG A 107 22.09 22.30 25.64
C ARG A 107 20.84 22.91 24.96
N ASP A 108 20.28 22.14 24.04
CA ASP A 108 18.83 21.91 24.03
C ASP A 108 18.53 20.46 23.63
N ARG A 109 18.63 19.57 24.63
CA ARG A 109 17.97 18.27 24.54
C ARG A 109 16.49 18.54 24.76
N CYS A 110 15.68 18.48 23.71
CA CYS A 110 14.24 18.40 23.87
C CYS A 110 13.93 17.21 24.81
N PRO A 111 13.32 17.44 26.00
CA PRO A 111 12.84 16.34 26.81
C PRO A 111 11.66 15.69 26.10
N ARG A 112 11.72 14.37 25.91
CA ARG A 112 10.54 13.55 25.57
C ARG A 112 9.50 13.75 26.67
N PRO A 113 8.25 14.12 26.36
CA PRO A 113 7.18 13.96 27.34
C PRO A 113 6.95 12.46 27.55
N ALA A 114 7.18 12.01 28.79
CA ALA A 114 6.78 10.70 29.25
C ALA A 114 5.26 10.59 29.14
N GLN A 115 4.77 9.60 28.38
CA GLN A 115 3.35 9.27 28.40
C GLN A 115 3.07 8.59 29.73
N ASP A 116 2.33 9.31 30.58
CA ASP A 116 1.89 8.89 31.89
C ASP A 116 0.80 7.82 31.73
N SER A 117 1.17 6.58 31.98
CA SER A 117 0.26 5.45 32.13
C SER A 117 -0.21 5.40 33.58
N SER A 118 -1.40 5.95 33.89
CA SER A 118 -2.25 5.50 35.02
C SER A 118 -3.50 6.37 35.18
N LYS A 119 -4.68 5.78 34.94
CA LYS A 119 -5.93 5.85 35.76
C LYS A 119 -7.15 5.59 34.88
N LEU A 120 -7.44 4.31 34.63
CA LEU A 120 -8.83 3.87 34.55
C LEU A 120 -9.20 3.40 35.96
N GLY A 121 -9.81 4.32 36.70
CA GLY A 121 -10.49 4.01 37.94
C GLY A 121 -11.67 3.10 37.64
N ILE A 122 -11.65 1.95 38.28
CA ILE A 122 -12.81 1.13 38.62
C ILE A 122 -13.79 2.02 39.40
N PHE A 123 -15.02 2.16 38.92
CA PHE A 123 -16.29 2.06 39.66
C PHE A 123 -17.46 2.21 38.69
#